data_AF-A0A3N5LDS8-F1
#
_entry.id   AF-A0A3N5LDS8-F1
#
_cell.length_a   1.000
_cell.length_b   1.000
_cell.length_c   1.000
_cell.angle_alpha   90.00
_cell.angle_beta   90.00
_cell.angle_gamma   90.00
#
_symmetry.space_group_name_H-M   'P 1'
#
loop_
_entity.id
_entity.type
_entity.pdbx_description
1 polymer ?
#
loop_
_entity_poly.entity_id
_entity_poly.type
_entity_poly.pdbx_seq_one_letter_code
_entity_poly.pdbx_strand_id
1 'polypeptide(L)' 'MKSEKHLPNVPTASEIQEKGINLGEFQLKLLEMIEELTLYTVGQAKQIRALEAILKALLAEKQPKK' A
#
# COMPACT_ATOMS: atom_id res chain seq x y z
N MET A 1 5.65 11.44 13.21
CA MET A 1 4.72 10.29 13.34
C MET A 1 3.38 10.74 13.92
N LYS A 2 2.58 11.56 13.24
CA LYS A 2 1.24 11.93 13.76
C LYS A 2 0.35 12.40 12.60
N SER A 3 -0.36 11.47 11.94
CA SER A 3 -1.65 11.77 11.26
C SER A 3 -2.21 10.64 10.39
N GLU A 4 -1.56 9.49 10.20
CA GLU A 4 -2.05 8.48 9.23
C GLU A 4 -2.81 7.32 9.89
N LYS A 5 -3.73 7.62 10.81
CA LYS A 5 -4.72 6.63 11.27
C LYS A 5 -6.09 6.78 10.59
N HIS A 6 -6.25 7.81 9.77
CA HIS A 6 -7.45 8.02 8.98
C HIS A 6 -7.04 8.11 7.52
N LEU A 7 -7.82 7.44 6.68
CA LEU A 7 -7.68 7.57 5.24
C LEU A 7 -7.95 9.03 4.88
N PRO A 8 -7.03 9.70 4.17
CA PRO A 8 -7.30 11.05 3.70
C PRO A 8 -8.58 11.00 2.85
N ASN A 9 -9.53 11.89 3.16
CA ASN A 9 -10.84 12.01 2.50
C ASN A 9 -11.91 10.98 2.87
N VAL A 10 -11.72 10.16 3.92
CA VAL A 10 -12.82 9.39 4.51
C VAL A 10 -13.37 10.14 5.72
N PRO A 11 -14.68 10.43 5.77
CA PRO A 11 -15.28 11.07 6.93
C PRO A 11 -15.09 10.21 8.17
N THR A 12 -14.87 10.86 9.31
CA THR A 12 -14.75 10.21 10.60
C THR A 12 -16.07 9.53 10.99
N ALA A 13 -16.00 8.55 11.88
CA ALA A 13 -17.20 7.89 12.40
C ALA A 13 -18.21 8.89 13.00
N SER A 14 -17.72 9.93 13.68
CA SER A 14 -18.56 11.01 14.22
C SER A 14 -19.26 11.81 13.11
N GLU A 15 -18.57 12.13 12.01
CA GLU A 15 -19.17 12.86 10.88
C GLU A 15 -20.23 12.04 10.15
N ILE A 16 -20.01 10.73 10.00
CA ILE A 16 -20.99 9.80 9.43
C ILE A 16 -22.23 9.73 10.32
N GLN A 17 -22.05 9.74 11.64
CA GLN A 17 -23.16 9.67 12.59
C GLN A 17 -24.00 10.97 12.61
N GLU A 18 -23.39 12.14 12.47
CA GLU A 18 -24.11 13.43 12.44
C GLU A 18 -24.75 13.75 11.09
N LYS A 19 -24.04 13.50 9.98
CA LYS A 19 -24.43 14.00 8.64
C LYS A 19 -24.99 12.92 7.72
N GLY A 20 -24.91 11.66 8.14
CA GLY A 20 -25.11 10.52 7.25
C GLY A 20 -23.97 10.38 6.23
N ILE A 21 -24.02 9.32 5.43
CA ILE A 21 -23.08 9.12 4.33
C ILE A 21 -23.83 8.59 3.10
N ASN A 22 -23.45 9.09 1.92
CA ASN A 22 -23.89 8.48 0.69
C ASN A 22 -23.12 7.16 0.49
N LEU A 23 -23.81 6.03 0.65
CA LEU A 23 -23.22 4.70 0.55
C LEU A 23 -22.59 4.45 -0.83
N GLY A 24 -23.17 4.99 -1.90
CA GLY A 24 -22.65 4.85 -3.27
C GLY A 24 -21.34 5.60 -3.46
N GLU A 25 -21.28 6.87 -3.05
CA GLU A 25 -20.05 7.68 -3.11
C GLU A 25 -18.94 7.11 -2.24
N PHE A 26 -19.28 6.63 -1.03
CA PHE A 26 -18.32 5.98 -0.15
C PHE A 26 -17.77 4.68 -0.75
N GLN A 27 -18.63 3.85 -1.35
CA GLN A 27 -18.21 2.62 -2.01
C GLN A 27 -17.29 2.89 -3.20
N LEU A 28 -17.58 3.93 -4.00
CA LEU A 28 -16.69 4.38 -5.09
C LEU A 28 -15.33 4.82 -4.54
N LYS A 29 -15.31 5.60 -3.46
CA LYS A 29 -14.06 6.04 -2.82
C LYS A 29 -13.22 4.87 -2.31
N LEU A 30 -13.85 3.85 -1.74
CA LEU A 30 -13.18 2.63 -1.32
C LEU A 30 -12.58 1.87 -2.52
N LEU A 31 -13.28 1.80 -3.66
CA LEU A 31 -12.77 1.16 -4.87
C LEU A 31 -11.54 1.88 -5.44
N GLU A 32 -11.57 3.21 -5.54
CA GLU A 32 -10.40 4.02 -5.95
C GLU A 32 -9.18 3.72 -5.06
N MET A 33 -9.39 3.66 -3.76
CA MET A 33 -8.34 3.36 -2.78
C MET A 33 -7.78 1.95 -2.94
N ILE A 34 -8.64 0.96 -3.20
CA ILE A 34 -8.21 -0.42 -3.43
C ILE A 34 -7.36 -0.51 -4.69
N GLU A 35 -7.72 0.22 -5.75
CA GLU A 35 -6.92 0.30 -6.96
C GLU A 35 -5.54 0.91 -6.70
N GLU A 36 -5.49 2.04 -5.99
CA GLU A 36 -4.23 2.70 -5.62
C GLU A 36 -3.34 1.78 -4.76
N LEU A 37 -3.88 1.16 -3.72
CA LEU A 37 -3.14 0.20 -2.88
C LEU A 37 -2.67 -1.02 -3.67
N THR A 38 -3.44 -1.48 -4.65
CA THR A 38 -3.05 -2.58 -5.54
C THR A 38 -1.84 -2.16 -6.40
N LEU A 39 -1.85 -0.96 -6.97
CA LEU A 39 -0.72 -0.42 -7.73
C LEU A 39 0.54 -0.30 -6.86
N TYR A 40 0.42 0.21 -5.64
CA TYR A 40 1.54 0.25 -4.69
C TYR A 40 2.07 -1.14 -4.37
N THR A 41 1.19 -2.11 -4.12
CA THR A 41 1.56 -3.50 -3.81
C THR A 41 2.35 -4.13 -4.96
N VAL A 42 1.92 -3.92 -6.20
CA VAL A 42 2.66 -4.39 -7.39
C VAL A 42 4.02 -3.70 -7.50
N GLY A 43 4.10 -2.40 -7.23
CA GLY A 43 5.36 -1.66 -7.19
C GLY A 43 6.34 -2.22 -6.15
N GLN A 44 5.86 -2.46 -4.93
CA GLN A 44 6.65 -3.06 -3.85
C GLN A 44 7.14 -4.47 -4.21
N ALA A 45 6.27 -5.32 -4.81
CA ALA A 45 6.67 -6.66 -5.24
C ALA A 45 7.80 -6.64 -6.28
N LYS A 46 7.79 -5.67 -7.20
CA LYS A 46 8.89 -5.48 -8.17
C LYS A 46 10.19 -5.07 -7.48
N GLN A 47 10.13 -4.15 -6.52
CA GLN A 47 11.30 -3.72 -5.75
C GLN A 47 11.89 -4.87 -4.94
N ILE A 48 11.05 -5.65 -4.26
CA ILE A 48 11.48 -6.84 -3.48
C ILE A 48 12.23 -7.81 -4.39
N ARG A 49 11.66 -8.18 -5.56
CA ARG A 49 12.32 -9.09 -6.51
C ARG A 49 13.68 -8.55 -6.99
N ALA A 50 13.79 -7.25 -7.22
CA ALA A 50 15.06 -6.63 -7.62
C ALA A 50 16.11 -6.72 -6.50
N LEU A 51 15.71 -6.44 -5.25
CA LEU A 51 16.58 -6.55 -4.08
C LEU A 51 17.00 -8.00 -3.83
N GLU A 52 16.09 -8.97 -3.95
CA GLU A 52 16.39 -10.40 -3.85
C GLU A 52 17.40 -10.85 -4.92
N ALA A 53 17.27 -10.36 -6.15
CA ALA A 53 18.21 -10.66 -7.22
C ALA A 53 19.61 -10.11 -6.94
N ILE A 54 19.71 -8.86 -6.46
CA ILE A 54 20.98 -8.24 -6.06
C ILE A 54 21.60 -9.02 -4.90
N LEU A 55 20.81 -9.35 -3.87
CA LEU A 55 21.28 -10.12 -2.73
C LEU A 55 21.84 -11.48 -3.16
N LYS A 56 21.13 -12.18 -4.06
CA LYS A 56 21.58 -13.47 -4.59
C LYS A 56 22.91 -13.35 -5.36
N ALA A 57 23.08 -12.30 -6.17
CA ALA A 57 24.32 -12.06 -6.89
C ALA A 57 25.50 -11.82 -5.92
N LEU A 58 25.31 -10.95 -4.92
CA LEU A 58 26.34 -10.66 -3.91
C LEU A 58 26.71 -11.89 -3.08
N LEU A 59 25.74 -12.75 -2.75
CA LEU A 59 26.02 -14.00 -2.04
C LEU A 59 26.79 -15.00 -2.90
N ALA A 60 26.56 -15.03 -4.22
CA ALA A 60 27.30 -15.87 -5.15
C ALA A 60 28.76 -15.40 -5.31
N GLU A 61 29.01 -14.09 -5.31
CA GLU A 61 30.36 -13.53 -5.35
C GLU A 61 31.17 -13.79 -4.08
N LYS A 62 30.49 -13.86 -2.92
CA LYS A 62 31.13 -14.07 -1.61
C LYS A 62 31.45 -15.53 -1.27
N GLN A 63 30.96 -16.51 -2.04
CA GLN A 63 31.41 -17.89 -1.89
C GLN A 63 32.67 -18.10 -2.75
N PRO A 64 33.88 -18.19 -2.15
CA PRO A 64 35.07 -18.51 -2.92
C PRO A 64 34.89 -19.89 -3.54
N LYS A 65 35.17 -19.99 -4.86
CA LYS A 65 35.33 -21.28 -5.55
C LYS A 65 36.31 -22.13 -4.72
N LYS A 66 35.82 -23.21 -4.13
CA LYS A 66 36.66 -24.30 -3.64
C LYS A 66 37.48 -24.87 -4.79
#